data_AF-W0LE78-F1
#
_entry.id   AF-W0LE78-F1
#
_cell.length_a   1.000
_cell.length_b   1.000
_cell.length_c   1.000
_cell.angle_alpha   90.00
_cell.angle_beta   90.00
_cell.angle_gamma   90.00
#
_symmetry.space_group_name_H-M   'P 1'
#
loop_
_entity.id
_entity.type
_entity.pdbx_description
1 polymer ?
#
loop_
_entity_poly.entity_id
_entity_poly.type
_entity_poly.pdbx_seq_one_letter_code
_entity_poly.pdbx_strand_id
1 'polypeptide(L)'
;MHKLITAMEPQRDDSGYWTHPNYFEPVGGREFAAPGEFEAWQDNNRVIARVLWAECDVTGEQLEALEDSDGDISQWNPTPPDGNGWFIGSIHDTEDGPLCVWLCPVEGEPRALKDHINRCHVAALKTEFLNAHRVCLQAAHAYFCACDIGEDRTFAHEIYQRVRLATFRGGC
;
A
#
# COMPACT_ATOMS: atom_id res chain seq x y z
N MET A 1 -6.20 -5.30 -16.66
CA MET A 1 -6.66 -5.99 -15.43
C MET A 1 -5.44 -6.15 -14.55
N HIS A 2 -5.39 -5.50 -13.38
CA HIS A 2 -4.36 -5.87 -12.39
C HIS A 2 -4.74 -7.25 -11.84
N LYS A 3 -3.84 -8.20 -11.97
CA LYS A 3 -3.99 -9.53 -11.38
C LYS A 3 -3.57 -9.42 -9.92
N LEU A 4 -4.47 -9.77 -9.00
CA LEU A 4 -4.13 -9.87 -7.58
C LEU A 4 -3.02 -10.91 -7.42
N ILE A 5 -2.03 -10.61 -6.59
CA ILE A 5 -1.08 -11.62 -6.13
C ILE A 5 -1.83 -12.74 -5.41
N THR A 6 -1.44 -13.99 -5.64
CA THR A 6 -2.06 -15.18 -5.05
C THR A 6 -0.97 -16.13 -4.63
N ALA A 7 -1.22 -16.92 -3.58
CA ALA A 7 -0.26 -17.93 -3.13
C ALA A 7 0.19 -18.84 -4.28
N MET A 8 1.49 -19.09 -4.33
CA MET A 8 2.11 -20.07 -5.23
C MET A 8 3.32 -20.69 -4.56
N GLU A 9 3.69 -21.89 -5.00
CA GLU A 9 4.86 -22.61 -4.48
C GLU A 9 6.14 -21.85 -4.87
N PRO A 10 7.00 -21.49 -3.91
CA PRO A 10 8.29 -20.86 -4.19
C PRO A 10 9.17 -21.76 -5.06
N GLN A 11 9.76 -21.20 -6.12
CA GLN A 11 10.71 -21.91 -6.97
C GLN A 11 12.09 -21.29 -6.73
N ARG A 12 12.69 -21.65 -5.59
CA ARG A 12 13.98 -21.10 -5.15
C ARG A 12 15.09 -21.47 -6.12
N ASP A 13 15.98 -20.51 -6.38
CA ASP A 13 17.21 -20.76 -7.14
C ASP A 13 18.26 -21.49 -6.29
N ASP A 14 19.44 -21.72 -6.87
CA ASP A 14 20.53 -22.46 -6.23
C ASP A 14 21.06 -21.77 -4.96
N SER A 15 20.92 -20.45 -4.85
CA SER A 15 21.29 -19.65 -3.67
C SER A 15 20.15 -19.54 -2.66
N GLY A 16 18.99 -20.14 -2.94
CA GLY A 16 17.82 -20.08 -2.08
C GLY A 16 17.01 -18.79 -2.24
N TYR A 17 17.21 -17.99 -3.27
CA TYR A 17 16.41 -16.80 -3.51
C TYR A 17 15.16 -17.11 -4.30
N TRP A 18 14.11 -16.35 -4.04
CA TRP A 18 12.91 -16.38 -4.86
C TRP A 18 12.09 -15.13 -4.64
N THR A 19 11.54 -14.59 -5.73
CA THR A 19 10.57 -13.50 -5.68
C THR A 19 9.35 -13.90 -6.48
N HIS A 20 8.18 -13.70 -5.88
CA HIS A 20 6.91 -13.94 -6.55
C HIS A 20 6.83 -13.08 -7.83
N PRO A 21 6.41 -13.61 -8.99
CA PRO A 21 6.44 -12.89 -10.27
C PRO A 21 5.54 -11.64 -10.33
N ASN A 22 4.51 -11.59 -9.48
CA ASN A 22 3.66 -10.42 -9.28
C ASN A 22 4.00 -9.63 -8.00
N TYR A 23 5.18 -9.85 -7.42
CA TYR A 23 5.62 -9.10 -6.24
C TYR A 23 5.79 -7.62 -6.57
N PHE A 24 5.95 -6.81 -5.53
CA PHE A 24 6.13 -5.38 -5.64
C PHE A 24 7.42 -5.02 -6.39
N GLU A 25 7.30 -4.09 -7.34
CA GLU A 25 8.42 -3.43 -8.01
C GLU A 25 8.27 -1.91 -7.86
N PRO A 26 9.33 -1.19 -7.43
CA PRO A 26 9.28 0.26 -7.37
C PRO A 26 9.02 0.90 -8.74
N VAL A 27 8.13 1.88 -8.78
CA VAL A 27 7.76 2.64 -9.97
C VAL A 27 9.00 3.29 -10.56
N GLY A 28 9.16 3.10 -11.87
CA GLY A 28 10.29 3.64 -12.64
C GLY A 28 11.58 2.83 -12.51
N GLY A 29 11.53 1.61 -11.95
CA GLY A 29 12.71 0.76 -11.79
C GLY A 29 13.71 1.31 -10.77
N ARG A 30 13.22 2.04 -9.77
CA ARG A 30 14.05 2.56 -8.69
C ARG A 30 14.54 1.42 -7.81
N GLU A 31 15.72 1.58 -7.25
CA GLU A 31 16.28 0.66 -6.27
C GLU A 31 15.45 0.63 -4.98
N PHE A 32 14.96 1.80 -4.56
CA PHE A 32 14.13 1.94 -3.36
C PHE A 32 12.73 2.48 -3.69
N ALA A 33 11.74 1.92 -3.00
CA ALA A 33 10.36 2.40 -3.02
C ALA A 33 10.26 3.83 -2.46
N ALA A 34 9.36 4.65 -3.02
CA ALA A 34 8.94 5.88 -2.36
C ALA A 34 8.15 5.53 -1.07
N PRO A 35 8.14 6.43 -0.06
CA PRO A 35 7.29 6.27 1.11
C PRO A 35 5.82 6.05 0.73
N GLY A 36 5.18 5.00 1.27
CA GLY A 36 3.77 4.69 1.02
C GLY A 36 3.51 3.86 -0.24
N GLU A 37 4.52 3.61 -1.08
CA GLU A 37 4.35 2.91 -2.35
C GLU A 37 4.09 1.42 -2.18
N PHE A 38 4.81 0.78 -1.25
CA PHE A 38 4.60 -0.63 -0.91
C PHE A 38 3.26 -0.85 -0.22
N GLU A 39 2.83 0.07 0.65
CA GLU A 39 1.52 0.05 1.29
C GLU A 39 0.39 0.20 0.27
N ALA A 40 0.55 1.10 -0.70
CA ALA A 40 -0.41 1.24 -1.79
C ALA A 40 -0.49 -0.03 -2.65
N TRP A 41 0.65 -0.68 -2.91
CA TRP A 41 0.68 -1.97 -3.60
C TRP A 41 -0.01 -3.07 -2.80
N GLN A 42 0.20 -3.14 -1.48
CA GLN A 42 -0.50 -4.08 -0.57
C GLN A 42 -2.02 -3.87 -0.61
N ASP A 43 -2.49 -2.63 -0.51
CA ASP A 43 -3.92 -2.30 -0.56
C ASP A 43 -4.55 -2.71 -1.91
N ASN A 44 -3.86 -2.45 -3.02
CA ASN A 44 -4.31 -2.83 -4.36
C ASN A 44 -4.35 -4.35 -4.57
N ASN A 45 -3.42 -5.07 -3.94
CA ASN A 45 -3.33 -6.53 -3.99
C ASN A 45 -4.14 -7.23 -2.90
N ARG A 46 -4.74 -6.46 -1.98
CA ARG A 46 -5.50 -6.97 -0.83
C ARG A 46 -4.69 -7.95 0.03
N VAL A 47 -3.42 -7.62 0.28
CA VAL A 47 -2.53 -8.42 1.13
C VAL A 47 -1.97 -7.58 2.27
N ILE A 48 -1.52 -8.26 3.32
CA ILE A 48 -0.63 -7.69 4.34
C ILE A 48 0.74 -8.35 4.24
N ALA A 49 1.78 -7.60 4.58
CA ALA A 49 3.15 -8.10 4.64
C ALA A 49 3.67 -8.26 6.08
N ARG A 50 4.52 -9.25 6.28
CA ARG A 50 5.37 -9.43 7.46
C ARG A 50 6.78 -9.77 6.99
N VAL A 51 7.76 -9.10 7.57
CA VAL A 51 9.18 -9.39 7.33
C VAL A 51 9.66 -10.29 8.45
N LEU A 52 10.32 -11.38 8.09
CA LEU A 52 11.02 -12.28 8.99
C LEU A 52 12.51 -12.23 8.63
N TRP A 53 13.33 -11.79 9.57
CA TRP A 53 14.79 -11.85 9.45
C TRP A 53 15.28 -13.24 9.86
N ALA A 54 16.26 -13.79 9.14
CA ALA A 54 16.81 -15.11 9.45
C ALA A 54 17.35 -15.17 10.88
N GLU A 55 18.02 -14.12 11.37
CA GLU A 55 18.51 -14.01 12.75
C GLU A 55 17.42 -14.20 13.82
N CYS A 56 16.16 -13.95 13.49
CA CYS A 56 15.03 -14.14 14.40
C CYS A 56 14.37 -15.52 14.29
N ASP A 57 14.79 -16.35 13.32
CA ASP A 57 14.15 -17.62 12.96
C ASP A 57 15.09 -18.83 13.11
N VAL A 58 16.40 -18.61 13.13
CA VAL A 58 17.42 -19.67 13.17
C VAL A 58 18.18 -19.70 14.50
N THR A 59 18.85 -20.80 14.80
CA THR A 59 19.76 -20.89 15.96
C THR A 59 21.07 -20.16 15.70
N GLY A 60 21.85 -19.87 16.74
CA GLY A 60 23.16 -19.22 16.59
C GLY A 60 24.11 -19.97 15.64
N GLU A 61 24.17 -21.30 15.74
CA GLU A 61 25.00 -22.14 14.84
C GLU A 61 24.53 -22.06 13.38
N GLN A 62 23.22 -21.95 13.15
CA GLN A 62 22.67 -21.80 11.81
C GLN A 62 22.91 -20.40 11.25
N LEU A 63 22.88 -19.37 12.10
CA LEU A 63 23.19 -18.00 11.72
C LEU A 63 24.66 -17.90 11.29
N GLU A 64 25.60 -18.43 12.08
CA GLU A 64 27.02 -18.50 11.72
C GLU A 64 27.23 -19.21 10.37
N ALA A 65 26.53 -20.34 10.15
CA ALA A 65 26.60 -21.06 8.88
C ALA A 65 26.03 -20.27 7.68
N LEU A 66 25.03 -19.40 7.89
CA LEU A 66 24.49 -18.51 6.85
C LEU A 66 25.41 -17.32 6.59
N GLU A 67 26.09 -16.80 7.60
CA GLU A 67 27.08 -15.73 7.44
C GLU A 67 28.32 -16.23 6.67
N ASP A 68 28.71 -17.48 6.90
CA ASP A 68 29.84 -18.14 6.22
C ASP A 68 29.49 -18.65 4.80
N SER A 69 28.22 -18.60 4.38
CA SER A 69 27.77 -19.21 3.12
C SER A 69 27.91 -18.31 1.89
N ASP A 70 28.54 -17.14 2.00
CA ASP A 70 28.71 -16.16 0.91
C ASP A 70 27.36 -15.78 0.25
N GLY A 71 26.31 -15.65 1.07
CA GLY A 71 24.96 -15.31 0.64
C GLY A 71 24.11 -16.50 0.17
N ASP A 72 24.59 -17.75 0.27
CA ASP A 72 23.74 -18.92 0.01
C ASP A 72 22.80 -19.18 1.21
N ILE A 73 21.52 -18.89 1.02
CA ILE A 73 20.48 -19.06 2.03
C ILE A 73 19.61 -20.30 1.76
N SER A 74 20.03 -21.19 0.85
CA SER A 74 19.27 -22.39 0.43
C SER A 74 18.91 -23.32 1.59
N GLN A 75 19.74 -23.35 2.63
CA GLN A 75 19.53 -24.18 3.83
C GLN A 75 18.50 -23.60 4.81
N TRP A 76 18.21 -22.30 4.73
CA TRP A 76 17.20 -21.67 5.56
C TRP A 76 15.81 -21.87 4.97
N ASN A 77 14.88 -22.42 5.75
CA ASN A 77 13.47 -22.52 5.40
C ASN A 77 12.65 -21.65 6.36
N PRO A 78 12.21 -20.44 5.95
CA PRO A 78 11.57 -19.49 6.84
C PRO A 78 10.31 -20.05 7.51
N THR A 79 10.13 -19.78 8.80
CA THR A 79 8.89 -20.13 9.50
C THR A 79 7.77 -19.15 9.13
N PRO A 80 6.57 -19.62 8.72
CA PRO A 80 5.45 -18.72 8.47
C PRO A 80 4.99 -18.03 9.76
N PRO A 81 4.54 -16.77 9.70
CA PRO A 81 3.94 -16.12 10.86
C PRO A 81 2.70 -16.88 11.37
N ASP A 82 2.33 -16.62 12.62
CA ASP A 82 1.08 -17.15 13.20
C ASP A 82 -0.14 -16.78 12.34
N GLY A 83 -1.06 -17.74 12.20
CA GLY A 83 -2.26 -17.61 11.38
C GLY A 83 -2.22 -18.44 10.12
N ASN A 84 -3.29 -18.37 9.32
CA ASN A 84 -3.43 -19.13 8.08
C ASN A 84 -3.34 -18.21 6.87
N GLY A 85 -2.92 -18.75 5.72
CA GLY A 85 -2.94 -18.02 4.45
C GLY A 85 -1.65 -17.23 4.15
N TRP A 86 -0.61 -17.38 4.97
CA TRP A 86 0.72 -16.87 4.67
C TRP A 86 1.36 -17.62 3.52
N PHE A 87 1.94 -16.89 2.58
CA PHE A 87 2.77 -17.39 1.48
C PHE A 87 3.96 -16.47 1.26
N ILE A 88 5.05 -16.99 0.70
CA ILE A 88 6.24 -16.17 0.45
C ILE A 88 5.94 -15.19 -0.68
N GLY A 89 6.22 -13.91 -0.44
CA GLY A 89 6.26 -12.87 -1.46
C GLY A 89 7.65 -12.71 -2.05
N SER A 90 8.66 -12.69 -1.18
CA SER A 90 10.07 -12.67 -1.58
C SER A 90 10.94 -13.25 -0.46
N ILE A 91 12.01 -13.94 -0.83
CA ILE A 91 13.08 -14.39 0.06
C ILE A 91 14.41 -14.05 -0.63
N HIS A 92 15.24 -13.27 0.05
CA HIS A 92 16.49 -12.76 -0.49
C HIS A 92 17.43 -12.36 0.65
N ASP A 93 18.72 -12.24 0.29
CA ASP A 93 19.72 -11.64 1.15
C ASP A 93 19.81 -10.13 0.93
N THR A 94 20.17 -9.40 1.99
CA THR A 94 20.39 -7.95 1.98
C THR A 94 21.70 -7.62 2.68
N GLU A 95 22.14 -6.36 2.65
CA GLU A 95 23.34 -5.95 3.38
C GLU A 95 23.23 -6.17 4.90
N ASP A 96 22.01 -6.19 5.44
CA ASP A 96 21.70 -6.46 6.85
C ASP A 96 21.39 -7.94 7.10
N GLY A 97 21.60 -8.79 6.10
CA GLY A 97 21.41 -10.24 6.14
C GLY A 97 20.10 -10.73 5.51
N PRO A 98 19.84 -12.05 5.62
CA PRO A 98 18.72 -12.68 4.93
C PRO A 98 17.37 -12.37 5.53
N LEU A 99 16.39 -12.14 4.67
CA LEU A 99 15.00 -11.94 5.08
C LEU A 99 14.01 -12.66 4.16
N CYS A 100 12.83 -12.93 4.73
CA CYS A 100 11.67 -13.43 4.03
C CYS A 100 10.49 -12.48 4.24
N VAL A 101 9.92 -12.00 3.15
CA VAL A 101 8.66 -11.26 3.15
C VAL A 101 7.51 -12.24 2.96
N TRP A 102 6.74 -12.42 4.01
CA TRP A 102 5.48 -13.16 4.02
C TRP A 102 4.32 -12.27 3.66
N LEU A 103 3.44 -12.78 2.80
CA LEU A 103 2.20 -12.13 2.39
C LEU A 103 1.01 -12.97 2.84
N CYS A 104 -0.06 -12.31 3.29
CA CYS A 104 -1.33 -12.98 3.58
C CYS A 104 -2.48 -12.16 2.97
N PRO A 105 -3.45 -12.78 2.29
CA PRO A 105 -4.67 -12.08 1.90
C PRO A 105 -5.34 -11.44 3.12
N VAL A 106 -5.86 -10.22 2.99
CA VAL A 106 -6.54 -9.54 4.10
C VAL A 106 -7.70 -10.37 4.64
N GLU A 107 -8.32 -11.21 3.82
CA GLU A 107 -9.38 -12.15 4.21
C GLU A 107 -8.91 -13.23 5.20
N GLY A 108 -7.62 -13.56 5.21
CA GLY A 108 -7.01 -14.51 6.16
C GLY A 108 -6.80 -13.93 7.56
N GLU A 109 -6.83 -12.60 7.71
CA GLU A 109 -6.53 -11.90 8.96
C GLU A 109 -7.67 -10.94 9.37
N PRO A 110 -8.51 -11.30 10.37
CA PRO A 110 -9.73 -10.55 10.71
C PRO A 110 -9.50 -9.06 11.03
N ARG A 111 -8.37 -8.72 11.67
CA ARG A 111 -8.01 -7.33 11.95
C ARG A 111 -7.66 -6.59 10.67
N ALA A 112 -6.84 -7.19 9.82
CA ALA A 112 -6.47 -6.62 8.53
C ALA A 112 -7.68 -6.41 7.62
N LEU A 113 -8.62 -7.38 7.56
CA LEU A 113 -9.86 -7.24 6.81
C LEU A 113 -10.70 -6.05 7.30
N LYS A 114 -10.87 -5.92 8.61
CA LYS A 114 -11.62 -4.82 9.21
C LYS A 114 -10.98 -3.47 8.87
N ASP A 115 -9.66 -3.37 9.01
CA ASP A 115 -8.93 -2.14 8.72
C ASP A 115 -8.99 -1.79 7.22
N HIS A 116 -8.89 -2.79 6.34
CA HIS A 116 -9.06 -2.62 4.90
C HIS A 116 -10.44 -2.10 4.53
N ILE A 117 -11.50 -2.71 5.09
CA ILE A 117 -12.89 -2.25 4.89
C ILE A 117 -13.05 -0.80 5.35
N ASN A 118 -12.52 -0.46 6.52
CA ASN A 118 -12.58 0.90 7.06
C ASN A 118 -11.86 1.90 6.15
N ARG A 119 -10.64 1.57 5.68
CA ARG A 119 -9.90 2.42 4.73
C ARG A 119 -10.67 2.63 3.43
N CYS A 120 -11.19 1.54 2.85
CA CYS A 120 -12.01 1.60 1.64
C CYS A 120 -13.26 2.48 1.83
N HIS A 121 -13.94 2.35 2.98
CA HIS A 121 -15.10 3.15 3.31
C HIS A 121 -14.77 4.65 3.44
N VAL A 122 -13.70 4.99 4.18
CA VAL A 122 -13.23 6.37 4.31
C VAL A 122 -12.82 6.96 2.95
N ALA A 123 -12.14 6.18 2.11
CA ALA A 123 -11.74 6.61 0.77
C ALA A 123 -12.97 6.86 -0.14
N ALA A 124 -13.99 6.01 -0.06
CA ALA A 124 -15.25 6.18 -0.77
C ALA A 124 -15.97 7.47 -0.32
N LEU A 125 -16.14 7.67 0.99
CA LEU A 125 -16.75 8.89 1.54
C LEU A 125 -15.99 10.15 1.14
N LYS A 126 -14.64 10.11 1.17
CA LYS A 126 -13.80 11.23 0.71
C LYS A 126 -14.05 11.52 -0.77
N THR A 127 -14.14 10.49 -1.60
CA THR A 127 -14.39 10.63 -3.04
C THR A 127 -15.77 11.25 -3.30
N GLU A 128 -16.80 10.75 -2.63
CA GLU A 128 -18.16 11.30 -2.69
C GLU A 128 -18.20 12.76 -2.26
N PHE A 129 -17.56 13.09 -1.13
CA PHE A 129 -17.46 14.45 -0.62
C PHE A 129 -16.80 15.40 -1.62
N LEU A 130 -15.65 15.01 -2.19
CA LEU A 130 -14.93 15.83 -3.18
C LEU A 130 -15.73 16.01 -4.48
N ASN A 131 -16.43 14.97 -4.92
CA ASN A 131 -17.33 15.06 -6.07
C ASN A 131 -18.51 16.01 -5.80
N ALA A 132 -19.14 15.91 -4.64
CA ALA A 132 -20.22 16.80 -4.24
C ALA A 132 -19.74 18.26 -4.16
N HIS A 133 -18.56 18.50 -3.57
CA HIS A 133 -17.94 19.82 -3.56
C HIS A 133 -17.70 20.36 -4.97
N ARG A 134 -17.15 19.54 -5.90
CA ARG A 134 -16.92 19.94 -7.29
C ARG A 134 -18.23 20.35 -7.99
N VAL A 135 -19.30 19.58 -7.82
CA VAL A 135 -20.61 19.89 -8.39
C VAL A 135 -21.19 21.17 -7.79
N CYS A 136 -21.11 21.33 -6.46
CA CYS A 136 -21.56 22.53 -5.77
C CYS A 136 -20.80 23.78 -6.24
N LEU A 137 -19.48 23.68 -6.40
CA LEU A 137 -18.63 24.76 -6.90
C LEU A 137 -19.03 25.19 -8.31
N GLN A 138 -19.26 24.21 -9.21
CA GLN A 138 -19.72 24.48 -10.58
C GLN A 138 -21.08 25.18 -10.61
N ALA A 139 -22.03 24.73 -9.79
CA ALA A 139 -23.36 25.34 -9.70
C ALA A 139 -23.31 26.77 -9.12
N ALA A 140 -22.52 26.98 -8.06
CA ALA A 140 -22.36 28.31 -7.45
C ALA A 140 -21.71 29.30 -8.42
N HIS A 141 -20.71 28.87 -9.19
CA HIS A 141 -20.11 29.69 -10.23
C HIS A 141 -21.10 30.03 -11.34
N ALA A 142 -21.87 29.05 -11.83
CA ALA A 142 -22.87 29.27 -12.86
C ALA A 142 -23.96 30.26 -12.41
N TYR A 143 -24.43 30.14 -11.17
CA TYR A 143 -25.36 31.09 -10.56
C TYR A 143 -24.78 32.51 -10.53
N PHE A 144 -23.55 32.67 -10.02
CA PHE A 144 -22.86 33.96 -10.02
C PHE A 144 -22.72 34.57 -11.42
N CYS A 145 -22.39 33.77 -12.43
CA CYS A 145 -22.26 34.22 -13.81
C CYS A 145 -23.60 34.67 -14.43
N ALA A 146 -24.72 34.09 -14.00
CA ALA A 146 -26.05 34.41 -14.51
C ALA A 146 -26.67 35.67 -13.88
N CYS A 147 -26.16 36.14 -12.72
CA CYS A 147 -26.68 37.34 -12.06
C CYS A 147 -26.25 38.64 -12.78
N ASP A 148 -27.23 39.53 -12.96
CA ASP A 148 -26.98 40.91 -13.36
C ASP A 148 -26.19 41.70 -12.30
N ILE A 149 -25.57 42.81 -12.69
CA ILE A 149 -24.81 43.65 -11.75
C ILE A 149 -25.75 44.22 -10.69
N GLY A 150 -25.49 43.88 -9.43
CA GLY A 150 -26.32 44.31 -8.30
C GLY A 150 -26.01 43.51 -7.03
N GLU A 151 -26.86 43.68 -6.01
CA GLU A 151 -26.72 43.02 -4.71
C GLU A 151 -26.74 41.49 -4.82
N ASP A 152 -27.61 40.94 -5.67
CA ASP A 152 -27.73 39.49 -5.88
C ASP A 152 -26.43 38.86 -6.43
N ARG A 153 -25.72 39.57 -7.32
CA ARG A 153 -24.44 39.11 -7.85
C ARG A 153 -23.33 39.16 -6.80
N THR A 154 -23.32 40.18 -5.95
CA THR A 154 -22.38 40.26 -4.82
C THR A 154 -22.62 39.09 -3.86
N PHE A 155 -23.87 38.81 -3.52
CA PHE A 155 -24.24 37.67 -2.68
C PHE A 155 -23.86 36.32 -3.32
N ALA A 156 -24.15 36.14 -4.62
CA ALA A 156 -23.78 34.93 -5.36
C ALA A 156 -22.24 34.73 -5.40
N HIS A 157 -21.48 35.83 -5.52
CA HIS A 157 -20.03 35.80 -5.47
C HIS A 157 -19.52 35.31 -4.11
N GLU A 158 -20.07 35.82 -3.01
CA GLU A 158 -19.69 35.39 -1.66
C GLU A 158 -19.94 33.89 -1.45
N ILE A 159 -21.10 33.38 -1.90
CA ILE A 159 -21.42 31.95 -1.85
C ILE A 159 -20.36 31.15 -2.61
N TYR A 160 -20.07 31.56 -3.86
CA TYR A 160 -19.05 30.90 -4.68
C TYR A 160 -17.68 30.86 -3.97
N GLN A 161 -17.23 31.97 -3.39
CA GLN A 161 -15.93 32.00 -2.69
C GLN A 161 -15.92 31.08 -1.46
N ARG A 162 -17.00 31.08 -0.66
CA ARG A 162 -17.11 30.19 0.51
C ARG A 162 -17.05 28.72 0.10
N VAL A 163 -17.81 28.33 -0.93
CA VAL A 163 -17.80 26.96 -1.45
C VAL A 163 -16.41 26.61 -1.98
N ARG A 164 -15.79 27.49 -2.78
CA ARG A 164 -14.45 27.29 -3.36
C ARG A 164 -13.37 27.04 -2.31
N LEU A 165 -13.42 27.76 -1.19
CA LEU A 165 -12.42 27.67 -0.13
C LEU A 165 -12.72 26.56 0.89
N ALA A 166 -13.91 25.95 0.86
CA ALA A 166 -14.35 24.97 1.87
C ALA A 166 -13.47 23.71 1.93
N THR A 167 -12.80 23.33 0.84
CA THR A 167 -11.89 22.18 0.79
C THR A 167 -10.41 22.59 0.71
N PHE A 168 -10.13 23.89 0.65
CA PHE A 168 -8.77 24.39 0.63
C PHE A 168 -8.16 24.28 2.02
N ARG A 169 -7.19 23.38 2.17
CA ARG A 169 -6.30 23.39 3.33
C ARG A 169 -5.17 24.36 2.99
N GLY A 170 -5.19 25.56 3.58
CA GLY A 170 -4.10 26.51 3.44
C GLY A 170 -2.77 25.83 3.73
N GLY A 171 -1.81 25.98 2.82
CA GLY A 171 -0.44 25.54 3.06
C GLY A 171 0.07 26.22 4.32
N CYS A 172 0.68 25.43 5.21
CA CYS A 172 1.51 25.96 6.28
C CYS A 172 2.67 26.78 5.72
#